data_AF-A0A6N6VWZ3-F1
#
_entry.id   AF-A0A6N6VWZ3-F1
#
_cell.length_a   1.000
_cell.length_b   1.000
_cell.length_c   1.000
_cell.angle_alpha   90.00
_cell.angle_beta   90.00
_cell.angle_gamma   90.00
#
_symmetry.space_group_name_H-M   'P 1'
#
loop_
_entity.id
_entity.type
_entity.pdbx_description
1 polymer ?
#
loop_
_entity_poly.entity_id
_entity_poly.type
_entity_poly.pdbx_seq_one_letter_code
_entity_poly.pdbx_strand_id
1 'polypeptide(L)'
;MKQIKNPKDPAPQNVVPNIINEGYGLGIVINYLNSLANYSHTGGTMGFLTKMNFIKDKNISYIYLTNAKNSKTFKSINKIVEKYISEKYL
;
A
#
# COMPACT_ATOMS: atom_id res chain seq x y z
N MET A 1 -41.94 28.73 -1.46
CA MET A 1 -41.07 29.52 -0.56
C MET A 1 -39.62 29.12 -0.81
N LYS A 2 -38.75 30.02 -1.26
CA LYS A 2 -37.31 29.77 -1.41
C LYS A 2 -36.64 29.99 -0.06
N GLN A 3 -35.96 28.98 0.47
CA GLN A 3 -35.14 29.16 1.67
C GLN A 3 -33.99 30.13 1.33
N ILE A 4 -33.93 31.24 2.07
CA ILE A 4 -32.84 32.21 2.01
C ILE A 4 -31.72 31.63 2.86
N LYS A 5 -30.60 31.23 2.23
CA LYS A 5 -29.40 30.77 2.96
C LYS A 5 -28.84 31.93 3.76
N ASN A 6 -28.48 31.69 5.03
CA ASN A 6 -27.87 32.71 5.85
C ASN A 6 -26.44 32.96 5.33
N PRO A 7 -26.00 34.21 5.17
CA PRO A 7 -24.65 34.53 4.67
C PRO A 7 -23.52 34.09 5.62
N LYS A 8 -23.87 33.59 6.80
CA LYS A 8 -22.93 33.01 7.79
C LYS A 8 -22.88 31.48 7.76
N ASP A 9 -23.68 30.84 6.91
CA ASP A 9 -23.62 29.40 6.77
C ASP A 9 -22.26 29.05 6.15
N PRO A 10 -21.42 28.24 6.82
CA PRO A 10 -20.17 27.80 6.22
C PRO A 10 -20.51 27.10 4.90
N ALA A 11 -19.74 27.40 3.85
CA ALA A 11 -19.87 26.71 2.58
C ALA A 11 -19.83 25.20 2.86
N PRO A 12 -20.69 24.38 2.22
CA PRO A 12 -20.68 22.94 2.41
C PRO A 12 -19.25 22.45 2.19
N GLN A 13 -18.63 21.97 3.26
CA GLN A 13 -17.28 21.44 3.18
C GLN A 13 -17.38 20.15 2.38
N ASN A 14 -16.72 20.12 1.22
CA ASN A 14 -16.45 18.86 0.55
C ASN A 14 -15.55 18.05 1.49
N VAL A 15 -16.16 17.15 2.27
CA VAL A 15 -15.42 16.10 2.98
C VAL A 15 -14.88 15.19 1.90
N VAL A 16 -13.67 15.49 1.42
CA VAL A 16 -12.93 14.55 0.60
C VAL A 16 -12.67 13.36 1.53
N PRO A 17 -13.22 12.16 1.26
CA PRO A 17 -12.90 11.01 2.08
C PRO A 17 -11.39 10.86 2.05
N ASN A 18 -10.76 10.91 3.23
CA ASN A 18 -9.34 10.68 3.36
C ASN A 18 -9.15 9.18 3.12
N ILE A 19 -9.06 8.77 1.85
CA ILE A 19 -8.76 7.40 1.47
C ILE A 19 -7.29 7.20 1.83
N ILE A 20 -7.05 6.67 3.02
CA ILE A 20 -5.72 6.29 3.47
C ILE A 20 -5.27 5.12 2.59
N ASN A 21 -4.52 5.41 1.54
CA ASN A 21 -3.99 4.42 0.61
C ASN A 21 -2.82 3.62 1.21
N GLU A 22 -2.25 4.10 2.31
CA GLU A 22 -1.16 3.45 3.04
C GLU A 22 -1.13 3.85 4.52
N GLY A 23 -0.69 2.94 5.40
CA GLY A 23 -0.54 3.18 6.83
C GLY A 23 0.67 2.45 7.42
N TYR A 24 1.14 2.88 8.58
CA TYR A 24 2.23 2.24 9.31
C TYR A 24 1.80 1.93 10.75
N GLY A 25 1.85 0.66 11.12
CA GLY A 25 1.54 0.18 12.47
C GLY A 25 2.80 -0.03 13.31
N LEU A 26 2.82 -1.10 14.09
CA LEU A 26 3.97 -1.51 14.91
C LEU A 26 5.03 -2.21 14.05
N GLY A 27 5.69 -1.47 13.16
CA GLY A 27 6.72 -2.07 12.30
C GLY A 27 6.17 -2.79 11.08
N ILE A 28 4.96 -2.46 10.62
CA ILE A 28 4.33 -3.06 9.44
C ILE A 28 3.68 -1.95 8.63
N VAL A 29 3.97 -1.93 7.32
CA VAL A 29 3.32 -1.07 6.34
C VAL A 29 2.06 -1.78 5.85
N ILE A 30 0.92 -1.09 5.85
CA ILE A 30 -0.30 -1.55 5.20
C ILE A 30 -0.46 -0.73 3.92
N ASN A 31 -0.59 -1.41 2.79
CA ASN A 31 -0.97 -0.81 1.51
C ASN A 31 -2.02 -1.69 0.81
N TYR A 32 -2.39 -1.35 -0.41
CA TYR A 32 -3.41 -2.09 -1.16
C TYR A 32 -2.87 -2.59 -2.49
N LEU A 33 -3.07 -3.88 -2.76
CA LEU A 33 -2.81 -4.54 -4.05
C LEU A 33 -4.12 -5.11 -4.57
N ASN A 34 -4.58 -4.66 -5.74
CA ASN A 34 -5.91 -5.00 -6.29
C ASN A 34 -7.06 -4.76 -5.27
N SER A 35 -7.02 -3.64 -4.55
CA SER A 35 -7.97 -3.28 -3.48
C SER A 35 -7.98 -4.21 -2.26
N LEU A 36 -7.06 -5.17 -2.17
CA LEU A 36 -6.89 -6.04 -1.02
C LEU A 36 -5.81 -5.50 -0.11
N ALA A 37 -6.05 -5.55 1.21
CA ALA A 37 -5.08 -5.12 2.20
C ALA A 37 -3.83 -6.02 2.15
N ASN A 38 -2.69 -5.40 1.93
CA ASN A 38 -1.38 -6.03 1.88
C ASN A 38 -0.49 -5.50 3.01
N TYR A 39 -0.14 -6.40 3.91
CA TYR A 39 0.71 -6.13 5.07
C TYR A 39 2.16 -6.42 4.68
N SER A 40 3.05 -5.44 4.77
CA SER A 40 4.39 -5.54 4.23
C SER A 40 5.45 -4.92 5.12
N HIS A 41 6.69 -5.35 4.90
CA HIS A 41 7.87 -4.71 5.47
C HIS A 41 9.06 -4.91 4.53
N THR A 42 9.96 -3.93 4.48
CA THR A 42 11.22 -4.03 3.75
C THR A 42 12.39 -4.05 4.72
N GLY A 43 13.43 -4.80 4.40
CA GLY A 43 14.66 -4.88 5.18
C GLY A 43 15.86 -4.56 4.32
N GLY A 44 16.94 -4.10 4.95
CA GLY A 44 18.19 -3.88 4.26
C GLY A 44 19.38 -3.84 5.21
N THR A 45 20.42 -4.61 4.90
CA THR A 45 21.68 -4.63 5.65
C THR A 45 22.80 -5.17 4.76
N MET A 46 24.04 -4.70 4.93
CA MET A 46 25.27 -5.29 4.35
C MET A 46 25.15 -5.92 2.94
N GLY A 47 24.63 -5.18 1.96
CA GLY A 47 24.49 -5.69 0.59
C GLY A 47 23.21 -6.47 0.29
N PHE A 48 22.33 -6.66 1.26
CA PHE A 48 21.06 -7.36 1.12
C PHE A 48 19.87 -6.39 1.16
N LEU A 49 18.82 -6.72 0.40
CA LEU A 49 17.50 -6.10 0.51
C LEU A 49 16.44 -7.20 0.57
N THR A 50 15.43 -7.02 1.41
CA THR A 50 14.32 -7.97 1.56
C THR A 50 12.98 -7.26 1.50
N LYS A 51 11.95 -7.98 1.05
CA LYS A 51 10.55 -7.58 1.21
C LYS A 51 9.74 -8.78 1.62
N MET A 52 8.87 -8.58 2.61
CA MET A 52 7.81 -9.52 2.97
C MET A 52 6.45 -8.88 2.70
N ASN A 53 5.49 -9.71 2.34
CA ASN A 53 4.10 -9.32 2.13
C ASN A 53 3.17 -10.43 2.62
N PHE A 54 2.01 -10.03 3.12
CA PHE A 54 0.91 -10.90 3.48
C PHE A 54 -0.41 -10.26 3.04
N ILE A 55 -1.18 -10.97 2.23
CA ILE A 55 -2.50 -10.57 1.74
C ILE A 55 -3.52 -11.41 2.50
N LYS A 56 -4.07 -10.83 3.57
CA LYS A 56 -4.90 -11.54 4.57
C LYS A 56 -6.11 -12.23 3.94
N ASP A 57 -6.84 -11.51 3.08
CA ASP A 57 -8.10 -11.99 2.51
C ASP A 57 -7.94 -13.21 1.59
N LYS A 58 -6.73 -13.42 1.07
CA LYS A 58 -6.39 -14.56 0.22
C LYS A 58 -5.56 -15.61 0.95
N ASN A 59 -5.14 -15.35 2.19
CA ASN A 59 -4.19 -16.15 2.93
C ASN A 59 -2.88 -16.42 2.15
N ILE A 60 -2.36 -15.41 1.47
CA ILE A 60 -1.14 -15.51 0.65
C ILE A 60 -0.02 -14.73 1.32
N SER A 61 1.13 -15.37 1.51
CA SER A 61 2.36 -14.72 1.94
C SER A 61 3.46 -14.92 0.90
N TYR A 62 4.30 -13.92 0.69
CA TYR A 62 5.49 -14.06 -0.13
C TYR A 62 6.63 -13.19 0.40
N ILE A 63 7.84 -13.73 0.27
CA ILE A 63 9.08 -13.10 0.71
C ILE A 63 10.10 -13.25 -0.40
N TYR A 64 10.87 -12.21 -0.66
CA TYR A 64 12.03 -12.32 -1.53
C TYR A 64 13.18 -11.46 -1.00
N LEU A 65 14.39 -11.85 -1.41
CA LEU A 65 15.65 -11.25 -1.01
C LEU A 65 16.51 -11.03 -2.25
N THR A 66 17.25 -9.92 -2.27
CA THR A 66 18.36 -9.72 -3.20
C THR A 66 19.66 -9.66 -2.42
N ASN A 67 20.69 -10.35 -2.90
CA ASN A 67 22.07 -10.29 -2.39
C ASN A 67 22.87 -9.11 -2.97
N ALA A 68 22.16 -8.08 -3.44
CA ALA A 68 22.75 -6.82 -3.87
C ALA A 68 21.89 -5.65 -3.36
N LYS A 69 22.55 -4.64 -2.79
CA LYS A 69 21.91 -3.39 -2.35
C LYS A 69 21.80 -2.43 -3.54
N ASN A 70 20.89 -2.73 -4.45
CA ASN A 70 20.55 -1.88 -5.59
C ASN A 70 19.05 -1.55 -5.58
N SER A 71 18.71 -0.35 -5.10
CA SER A 71 17.31 0.08 -4.94
C SER A 71 16.52 0.13 -6.25
N LYS A 72 17.17 0.40 -7.39
CA LYS A 72 16.50 0.45 -8.69
C LYS A 72 16.09 -0.95 -9.14
N THR A 73 17.03 -1.89 -9.10
CA THR A 73 16.75 -3.30 -9.43
C THR A 73 15.74 -3.90 -8.47
N PHE A 74 15.84 -3.60 -7.16
CA PHE A 74 14.90 -4.08 -6.16
C PHE A 74 13.46 -3.59 -6.42
N LYS A 75 13.28 -2.33 -6.83
CA LYS A 75 11.98 -1.80 -7.26
C LYS A 75 11.44 -2.50 -8.51
N SER A 76 12.30 -2.84 -9.48
CA SER A 76 11.89 -3.59 -10.67
C SER A 76 11.44 -5.01 -10.31
N ILE A 77 12.19 -5.71 -9.45
CA ILE A 77 11.81 -7.03 -8.93
C ILE A 77 10.47 -6.97 -8.20
N ASN A 78 10.26 -5.95 -7.34
CA ASN A 78 8.98 -5.75 -6.65
C ASN A 78 7.80 -5.70 -7.62
N LYS A 79 7.92 -4.93 -8.70
CA LYS A 79 6.85 -4.82 -9.72
C LYS A 79 6.58 -6.15 -10.43
N ILE A 80 7.62 -6.91 -10.75
CA ILE A 80 7.48 -8.22 -11.41
C ILE A 80 6.77 -9.20 -10.47
N VAL A 81 7.17 -9.25 -9.20
CA VAL A 81 6.57 -10.14 -8.20
C VAL A 81 5.11 -9.75 -7.93
N GLU A 82 4.83 -8.47 -7.68
CA GLU A 82 3.46 -7.99 -7.46
C GLU A 82 2.57 -8.27 -8.67
N LYS A 83 3.07 -8.04 -9.89
CA LYS A 83 2.34 -8.39 -11.13
C LYS A 83 2.03 -9.89 -11.19
N TYR A 84 3.02 -10.75 -10.96
CA TYR A 84 2.82 -12.20 -10.98
C TYR A 84 1.81 -12.66 -9.92
N ILE A 85 1.88 -12.13 -8.70
CA ILE A 85 0.95 -12.45 -7.64
C ILE A 85 -0.46 -12.00 -8.01
N SER A 86 -0.60 -10.76 -8.50
CA SER A 86 -1.89 -10.22 -8.96
C SER A 86 -2.51 -11.06 -10.08
N GLU A 87 -1.75 -11.40 -11.13
CA GLU A 87 -2.29 -12.13 -12.29
C GLU A 87 -2.65 -13.59 -11.96
N LYS A 88 -1.92 -14.22 -11.03
CA LYS A 88 -2.07 -15.65 -10.78
C LYS A 88 -2.98 -15.98 -9.58
N TYR A 89 -3.12 -15.08 -8.61
CA TYR A 89 -3.75 -15.42 -7.33
C TYR A 89 -4.78 -14.40 -6.81
N LEU A 90 -4.81 -13.16 -7.31
CA LEU A 90 -5.72 -12.12 -6.79
C LEU A 90 -6.93 -11.92 -7.70
#